data_AF-A0A842UDU7-F1
#
_entry.id   AF-A0A842UDU7-F1
#
_cell.length_a   1.000
_cell.length_b   1.000
_cell.length_c   1.000
_cell.angle_alpha   90.00
_cell.angle_beta   90.00
_cell.angle_gamma   90.00
#
_symmetry.space_group_name_H-M   'P 1'
#
loop_
_entity.id
_entity.type
_entity.pdbx_description
1 polymer ?
#
loop_
_entity_poly.entity_id
_entity_poly.type
_entity_poly.pdbx_seq_one_letter_code
_entity_poly.pdbx_strand_id
1 'polypeptide(L)'
;FEPAIMHVNCDGMESAQNLLELARTCGFKLSGIMGVKKSTVEIRSSERIDVPVEIIDPNDLNILIKKANEKLKETHKKIARLKTGLKKLQ
;
A
#
# COMPACT_ATOMS: atom_id res chain seq x y z
N PHE A 1 -8.38 2.05 -10.18
CA PHE A 1 -7.37 2.57 -9.22
C PHE A 1 -6.66 1.39 -8.62
N GLU A 2 -5.34 1.34 -8.76
CA GLU A 2 -4.51 0.29 -8.19
C GLU A 2 -3.89 0.73 -6.85
N PRO A 3 -3.73 -0.19 -5.89
CA PRO A 3 -3.09 0.11 -4.62
C PRO A 3 -1.59 0.38 -4.80
N ALA A 4 -1.01 1.14 -3.88
CA ALA A 4 0.44 1.27 -3.79
C ALA A 4 1.10 -0.08 -3.45
N ILE A 5 2.22 -0.34 -4.12
CA ILE A 5 3.08 -1.50 -3.93
C ILE A 5 4.55 -1.05 -3.90
N MET A 6 5.34 -1.63 -2.98
CA MET A 6 6.78 -1.41 -2.88
C MET A 6 7.45 -2.74 -2.55
N HIS A 7 8.55 -3.06 -3.24
CA HIS A 7 9.41 -4.20 -2.89
C HIS A 7 10.70 -3.68 -2.25
N VAL A 8 11.00 -4.17 -1.06
CA VAL A 8 12.17 -3.75 -0.28
C VAL A 8 13.02 -4.96 0.05
N ASN A 9 14.28 -4.98 -0.36
CA ASN A 9 15.22 -6.00 0.07
C ASN A 9 15.73 -5.64 1.47
N CYS A 10 15.64 -6.58 2.40
CA CYS A 10 16.11 -6.39 3.78
C CYS A 10 17.40 -7.15 4.01
N ASP A 11 18.24 -6.62 4.90
CA ASP A 11 19.44 -7.28 5.39
C ASP A 11 19.06 -8.34 6.45
N GLY A 12 18.54 -9.48 5.96
CA GLY A 12 18.14 -10.61 6.79
C GLY A 12 16.66 -10.66 7.20
N MET A 13 16.29 -11.78 7.82
CA MET A 13 14.90 -12.11 8.18
C MET A 13 14.35 -11.24 9.31
N GLU A 14 15.18 -10.87 10.28
CA GLU A 14 14.78 -10.00 11.39
C GLU A 14 14.37 -8.61 10.88
N SER A 15 15.22 -7.98 10.07
CA SER A 15 14.91 -6.71 9.38
C SER A 15 13.62 -6.79 8.55
N ALA A 16 13.41 -7.91 7.85
CA ALA A 16 12.19 -8.13 7.07
C ALA A 16 10.93 -8.26 7.95
N GLN A 17 11.02 -8.95 9.08
CA GLN A 17 9.91 -9.08 10.03
C GLN A 17 9.54 -7.73 10.66
N ASN A 18 10.54 -6.96 11.11
CA ASN A 18 10.35 -5.63 11.68
C ASN A 18 9.69 -4.67 10.67
N LEU A 19 10.17 -4.66 9.42
CA LEU A 19 9.58 -3.85 8.36
C LEU A 19 8.14 -4.29 8.04
N LEU A 20 7.88 -5.59 7.98
CA LEU A 20 6.55 -6.13 7.73
C LEU A 20 5.54 -5.71 8.81
N GLU A 21 5.93 -5.82 10.08
CA GLU A 21 5.08 -5.41 11.20
C GLU A 21 4.79 -3.91 11.15
N LEU A 22 5.80 -3.08 10.92
CA LEU A 22 5.62 -1.64 10.74
C LEU A 22 4.69 -1.31 9.56
N ALA A 23 4.87 -1.97 8.42
CA ALA A 23 4.03 -1.77 7.25
C ALA A 23 2.55 -2.08 7.55
N ARG A 24 2.28 -3.18 8.27
CA ARG A 24 0.93 -3.61 8.67
C ARG A 24 0.29 -2.65 9.67
N THR A 25 1.05 -2.09 10.61
CA THR A 25 0.54 -1.07 11.55
C THR A 25 0.26 0.25 10.84
N CYS A 26 1.02 0.60 9.80
CA CYS A 26 0.80 1.80 8.97
C CYS A 26 -0.36 1.68 7.95
N GLY A 27 -1.00 0.52 7.85
CA GLY A 27 -2.19 0.29 7.03
C GLY A 27 -1.96 -0.48 5.72
N PHE A 28 -0.75 -1.02 5.49
CA PHE A 28 -0.44 -1.90 4.36
C PHE A 28 -0.71 -3.36 4.74
N LYS A 29 -2.00 -3.73 4.85
CA LYS A 29 -2.42 -5.03 5.41
C LYS A 29 -2.06 -6.23 4.52
N LEU A 30 -1.94 -6.03 3.20
CA LEU A 30 -1.60 -7.07 2.24
C LEU A 30 -0.09 -7.28 2.07
N SER A 31 0.71 -6.76 3.00
CA SER A 31 2.17 -6.90 2.96
C SER A 31 2.61 -8.32 3.37
N GLY A 32 3.71 -8.78 2.78
CA GLY A 32 4.28 -10.11 3.02
C GLY A 32 5.77 -10.20 2.66
N ILE A 33 6.46 -11.24 3.18
CA ILE A 33 7.85 -11.54 2.82
C ILE A 33 7.85 -12.47 1.61
N MET A 34 8.48 -12.03 0.53
CA MET A 34 8.58 -12.71 -0.75
C MET A 34 9.91 -13.48 -0.82
N GLY A 35 9.81 -14.80 -0.79
CA GLY A 35 10.93 -15.72 -1.03
C GLY A 35 11.87 -15.92 0.17
N VAL A 36 12.14 -17.19 0.49
CA VAL A 36 12.96 -17.60 1.66
C VAL A 36 14.42 -17.14 1.55
N LYS A 37 14.95 -16.97 0.33
CA LYS A 37 16.37 -16.63 0.10
C LYS A 37 16.69 -15.14 0.03
N LYS A 38 15.70 -14.26 -0.17
CA LYS A 38 15.94 -12.85 -0.52
C LYS A 38 15.49 -11.83 0.54
N SER A 39 14.82 -12.28 1.60
CA SER A 39 14.30 -11.41 2.66
C SER A 39 13.60 -10.15 2.12
N THR A 40 12.94 -10.26 0.97
CA THR A 40 12.28 -9.14 0.29
C THR A 40 10.90 -8.95 0.91
N VAL A 41 10.55 -7.75 1.35
CA VAL A 41 9.21 -7.42 1.83
C VAL A 41 8.44 -6.73 0.70
N GLU A 42 7.31 -7.33 0.30
CA GLU A 42 6.28 -6.64 -0.49
C GLU A 42 5.39 -5.86 0.47
N ILE A 43 5.36 -4.54 0.32
CA ILE A 43 4.49 -3.64 1.08
C ILE A 43 3.34 -3.22 0.17
N ARG A 44 2.12 -3.66 0.46
CA ARG A 44 0.96 -3.47 -0.42
C ARG A 44 -0.27 -2.94 0.33
N SER A 45 -0.91 -1.93 -0.25
CA SER A 45 -2.20 -1.40 0.23
C SER A 45 -3.38 -2.24 -0.26
N SER A 46 -4.54 -2.06 0.34
CA SER A 46 -5.74 -2.85 0.05
C SER A 46 -6.79 -2.09 -0.78
N GLU A 47 -6.62 -0.78 -0.95
CA GLU A 47 -7.55 0.07 -1.70
C GLU A 47 -7.49 -0.23 -3.20
N ARG A 48 -8.62 -0.67 -3.76
CA ARG A 48 -8.78 -0.87 -5.21
C ARG A 48 -10.10 -0.28 -5.68
N ILE A 49 -10.15 0.08 -6.96
CA ILE A 49 -11.39 0.35 -7.70
C ILE A 49 -11.24 -0.33 -9.06
N ASP A 50 -12.09 -1.33 -9.30
CA ASP A 50 -12.31 -1.95 -10.60
C ASP A 50 -13.77 -1.78 -10.95
N VAL A 51 -14.05 -0.97 -11.97
CA VAL A 51 -15.40 -0.74 -12.49
C VAL A 51 -15.31 -0.59 -14.00
N PRO A 52 -16.14 -1.29 -14.79
CA PRO A 52 -16.28 -1.01 -16.23
C PRO A 52 -16.85 0.41 -16.42
N VAL A 53 -16.08 1.28 -17.07
CA VAL A 53 -16.43 2.70 -17.19
C VAL A 53 -17.50 2.92 -18.25
N GLU A 54 -17.54 2.05 -19.27
CA GLU A 54 -18.43 2.09 -20.41
C GLU A 54 -19.92 1.94 -20.06
N ILE A 55 -20.25 1.44 -18.87
CA ILE A 55 -21.63 1.28 -18.38
C ILE A 55 -22.07 2.37 -17.40
N ILE A 56 -21.20 3.34 -17.11
CA ILE A 56 -21.48 4.39 -16.11
C ILE A 56 -22.13 5.58 -16.82
N ASP A 57 -23.23 6.09 -16.25
CA ASP A 57 -23.82 7.33 -16.71
C ASP A 57 -22.78 8.48 -16.62
N PRO A 58 -22.60 9.29 -17.68
CA PRO A 58 -21.64 10.40 -17.66
C PRO A 58 -21.81 11.35 -16.46
N ASN A 59 -23.04 11.54 -15.97
CA ASN A 59 -23.33 12.37 -14.81
C ASN A 59 -22.81 11.74 -13.50
N ASP A 60 -22.72 10.40 -13.43
CA ASP A 60 -22.24 9.65 -12.27
C ASP A 60 -20.72 9.45 -12.27
N LEU A 61 -20.03 9.71 -13.38
CA LEU A 61 -18.58 9.57 -13.50
C LEU A 61 -17.82 10.39 -12.44
N ASN A 62 -18.35 11.56 -12.08
CA ASN A 62 -17.78 12.42 -11.04
C ASN A 62 -17.71 11.73 -9.67
N ILE A 63 -18.65 10.84 -9.36
CA ILE A 63 -18.66 10.06 -8.12
C ILE A 63 -17.49 9.07 -8.10
N LEU A 64 -17.23 8.40 -9.23
CA LEU A 64 -16.12 7.47 -9.38
C LEU A 64 -14.77 8.20 -9.24
N ILE A 65 -14.61 9.34 -9.92
CA ILE A 65 -13.42 10.18 -9.83
C ILE A 65 -13.18 10.64 -8.39
N LYS A 66 -14.23 11.10 -7.70
CA LYS A 66 -14.14 11.52 -6.29
C LYS A 66 -13.66 10.37 -5.39
N LYS A 67 -14.25 9.18 -5.52
CA LYS A 67 -13.85 7.98 -4.75
C LYS A 67 -12.41 7.55 -5.04
N ALA A 68 -11.97 7.63 -6.30
CA ALA A 68 -10.59 7.32 -6.68
C ALA A 68 -9.60 8.30 -6.02
N ASN A 69 -9.90 9.59 -6.06
CA ASN A 69 -9.08 10.63 -5.43
C ASN A 69 -9.02 10.49 -3.90
N GLU A 70 -10.12 10.12 -3.26
CA GLU A 70 -10.15 9.83 -1.82
C GLU A 70 -9.23 8.65 -1.47
N LYS A 71 -9.31 7.53 -2.20
CA LYS A 71 -8.42 6.38 -1.99
C LYS A 71 -6.93 6.70 -2.25
N LEU A 72 -6.65 7.53 -3.24
CA LEU A 72 -5.29 8.02 -3.49
C LEU A 72 -4.77 8.82 -2.28
N LYS A 73 -5.55 9.77 -1.77
CA LYS A 73 -5.19 10.56 -0.58
C LYS A 73 -4.93 9.68 0.64
N GLU A 74 -5.78 8.67 0.90
CA GLU A 74 -5.56 7.73 2.00
C GLU A 74 -4.26 6.93 1.84
N THR A 75 -3.94 6.53 0.60
CA THR A 75 -2.68 5.85 0.29
C THR A 75 -1.47 6.74 0.60
N HIS A 76 -1.51 8.03 0.24
CA HIS A 76 -0.46 8.99 0.61
C HIS A 76 -0.31 9.14 2.13
N LYS A 77 -1.42 9.16 2.89
CA LYS A 77 -1.37 9.18 4.36
C LYS A 77 -0.70 7.92 4.92
N LYS A 78 -0.98 6.73 4.37
CA LYS A 78 -0.28 5.48 4.75
C LYS A 78 1.23 5.56 4.48
N ILE A 79 1.62 6.07 3.31
CA ILE A 79 3.04 6.26 2.96
C ILE A 79 3.72 7.22 3.94
N ALA A 80 3.07 8.34 4.30
CA ALA A 80 3.61 9.30 5.26
C ALA A 80 3.78 8.69 6.67
N ARG A 81 2.81 7.87 7.12
CA ARG A 81 2.93 7.12 8.39
C ARG A 81 4.08 6.13 8.36
N LEU A 82 4.22 5.36 7.27
CA LEU A 82 5.32 4.42 7.08
C LEU A 82 6.67 5.13 7.13
N LYS A 83 6.82 6.25 6.39
CA LYS A 83 8.03 7.09 6.42
C LYS A 83 8.37 7.57 7.84
N THR A 84 7.36 7.95 8.62
CA THR A 84 7.55 8.39 10.01
C THR A 84 7.95 7.25 10.93
N GLY A 85 7.35 6.07 10.76
CA GLY A 85 7.68 4.88 11.53
C GLY A 85 9.09 4.35 11.23
N LEU A 86 9.53 4.42 9.97
CA LEU A 86 10.88 4.00 9.56
C LEU A 86 11.98 4.79 10.28
N LYS A 87 11.76 6.09 10.52
CA LYS A 87 12.70 6.92 11.29
C LYS A 87 12.87 6.48 12.75
N LYS A 88 11.98 5.64 13.28
CA LYS A 88 12.04 5.11 14.65
C LYS A 88 12.69 3.72 14.72
N LEU A 89 12.89 3.06 13.57
CA LEU A 89 13.58 1.77 13.45
C LEU A 89 15.09 1.94 13.17
N GLN A 90 15.55 3.16 12.91
CA GLN A 90 16.96 3.54 12.82
C GLN A 90 17.48 3.95 14.20
#